data_AF-A0A3P8LD72-F1
#
_entry.id   AF-A0A3P8LD72-F1
#
_cell.length_a   1.000
_cell.length_b   1.000
_cell.length_c   1.000
_cell.angle_alpha   90.00
_cell.angle_beta   90.00
_cell.angle_gamma   90.00
#
_symmetry.space_group_name_H-M   'P 1'
#
loop_
_entity.id
_entity.type
_entity.pdbx_description
1 polymer ?
#
loop_
_entity_poly.entity_id
_entity_poly.type
_entity_poly.pdbx_seq_one_letter_code
_entity_poly.pdbx_strand_id
1 'polypeptide(L)'
;MRGICSRLFIPCRTFLYTRWYVWWRFKNVLIIHTILSLSLARSLSDHPTSPSNRRTTLSGSKKVLFIVLPIQFILKHGLPPASTAIIAFEQVRMFMKSHAFVRSSENSSNNSHKAEFDKPQQWYPDFSHYLYFLFAPTLIYRDSYPRTNSIRWSYVATNLFQVAGCVLLSYYMLRFGDRLFYKDWWNSTTFSTWYRTWNVVVHDWLYIYLYRDLQRFAPHRSRQLAAAVVFWLSAAVHEYVLILVLRFVYPVLFVFFAFAGYPFIYVKGSCRGWNVFIWVLLFIGWGQMMCLYSMEWYARKNCQPVFGSWIDVFVPHSWFCRPLARPMD
;
A
#
# COMPACT_ATOMS: atom_id res chain seq x y z
N MET A 1 8.38 6.70 -43.60
CA MET A 1 8.88 6.00 -42.38
C MET A 1 9.95 6.79 -41.61
N ARG A 2 9.73 8.09 -41.30
CA ARG A 2 10.67 8.91 -40.48
C ARG A 2 10.01 9.62 -39.27
N GLY A 3 8.76 9.29 -38.94
CA GLY A 3 7.97 10.03 -37.94
C GLY A 3 7.65 9.32 -36.61
N ILE A 4 8.02 8.05 -36.44
CA ILE A 4 7.57 7.24 -35.28
C ILE A 4 8.64 7.13 -34.18
N CYS A 5 9.92 7.39 -34.50
CA CYS A 5 11.03 7.19 -33.55
C CYS A 5 11.28 8.37 -32.59
N SER A 6 10.64 9.54 -32.79
CA SER A 6 10.90 10.75 -32.00
C SER A 6 9.99 10.95 -30.78
N ARG A 7 8.94 10.14 -30.60
CA ARG A 7 8.02 10.26 -29.44
C ARG A 7 8.25 9.24 -28.32
N LEU A 8 9.11 8.24 -28.52
CA LEU A 8 9.48 7.27 -27.47
C LEU A 8 10.82 7.59 -26.78
N PHE A 9 11.67 8.43 -27.36
CA PHE A 9 12.90 8.88 -26.72
C PHE A 9 12.63 10.09 -25.84
N ILE A 10 12.28 9.84 -24.58
CA ILE A 10 12.41 10.83 -23.51
C ILE A 10 13.89 11.28 -23.52
N PRO A 11 14.19 12.59 -23.62
CA PRO A 11 15.58 13.04 -23.62
C PRO A 11 16.28 12.56 -22.35
N CYS A 12 17.41 11.85 -22.50
CA CYS A 12 18.16 11.24 -21.40
C CYS A 12 18.56 12.24 -20.30
N ARG A 13 18.70 13.53 -20.65
CA ARG A 13 18.94 14.64 -19.69
C ARG A 13 17.74 14.97 -18.81
N THR A 14 16.51 14.91 -19.34
CA THR A 14 15.28 15.17 -18.56
C THR A 14 14.98 14.00 -17.62
N PHE A 15 15.35 12.78 -18.01
CA PHE A 15 15.12 11.54 -17.26
C PHE A 15 15.92 11.45 -15.95
N LEU A 16 17.18 11.91 -15.95
CA LEU A 16 18.02 11.95 -14.74
C LEU A 16 17.61 13.09 -13.79
N TYR A 17 17.30 14.27 -14.33
CA TYR A 17 16.88 15.42 -13.54
C TYR A 17 15.52 15.20 -12.86
N THR A 18 14.54 14.62 -13.57
CA THR A 18 13.24 14.28 -12.95
C THR A 18 13.38 13.20 -11.88
N ARG A 19 14.22 12.18 -12.05
CA ARG A 19 14.43 11.16 -10.99
C ARG A 19 15.10 11.75 -9.75
N TRP A 20 16.17 12.56 -9.90
CA TRP A 20 16.83 13.20 -8.77
C TRP A 20 15.94 14.23 -8.08
N TYR A 21 15.19 15.04 -8.83
CA TYR A 21 14.26 16.02 -8.28
C TYR A 21 13.07 15.36 -7.57
N VAL A 22 12.49 14.31 -8.15
CA VAL A 22 11.43 13.51 -7.53
C VAL A 22 11.95 12.85 -6.25
N TRP A 23 13.15 12.26 -6.27
CA TRP A 23 13.73 11.62 -5.10
C TRP A 23 14.11 12.63 -4.00
N TRP A 24 14.59 13.82 -4.37
CA TRP A 24 14.89 14.91 -3.45
C TRP A 24 13.62 15.50 -2.81
N ARG A 25 12.55 15.76 -3.57
CA ARG A 25 11.26 16.19 -3.02
C ARG A 25 10.58 15.09 -2.21
N PHE A 26 10.73 13.83 -2.60
CA PHE A 26 10.26 12.68 -1.84
C PHE A 26 10.98 12.51 -0.50
N LYS A 27 12.30 12.75 -0.45
CA LYS A 27 13.02 12.87 0.83
C LYS A 27 12.44 13.98 1.71
N ASN A 28 12.07 15.12 1.13
CA ASN A 28 11.40 16.17 1.89
C ASN A 28 10.02 15.73 2.39
N VAL A 29 9.25 14.98 1.59
CA VAL A 29 7.99 14.36 2.05
C VAL A 29 8.24 13.35 3.18
N LEU A 30 9.32 12.57 3.11
CA LEU A 30 9.73 11.63 4.15
C LEU A 30 10.10 12.34 5.46
N ILE A 31 10.83 13.45 5.37
CA ILE A 31 11.21 14.28 6.51
C ILE A 31 9.96 14.92 7.12
N ILE A 32 9.09 15.52 6.31
CA ILE A 32 7.82 16.11 6.75
C ILE A 32 6.96 15.04 7.42
N HIS A 33 6.86 13.84 6.84
CA HIS A 33 6.13 12.71 7.41
C HIS A 33 6.68 12.28 8.77
N THR A 34 8.00 12.21 8.87
CA THR A 34 8.71 11.83 10.10
C THR A 34 8.45 12.87 11.18
N ILE A 35 8.59 14.16 10.87
CA ILE A 35 8.32 15.29 11.77
C ILE A 35 6.85 15.29 12.20
N LEU A 36 5.90 15.11 11.28
CA LEU A 36 4.47 15.07 11.59
C LEU A 36 4.10 13.88 12.49
N SER A 37 4.68 12.70 12.22
CA SER A 37 4.44 11.48 12.98
C SER A 37 5.00 11.58 14.41
N LEU A 38 6.21 12.13 14.56
CA LEU A 38 6.82 12.37 15.87
C LEU A 38 6.13 13.50 16.63
N SER A 39 5.77 14.59 15.95
CA SER A 39 4.97 15.67 16.52
C SER A 39 3.61 15.18 17.01
N LEU A 40 2.96 14.29 16.25
CA LEU A 40 1.71 13.67 16.66
C LEU A 40 1.92 12.75 17.87
N ALA A 41 2.93 11.87 17.83
CA ALA A 41 3.23 10.97 18.94
C ALA A 41 3.57 11.73 20.23
N ARG A 42 4.38 12.79 20.14
CA ARG A 42 4.75 13.66 21.28
C ARG A 42 3.54 14.41 21.82
N SER A 43 2.73 15.01 20.94
CA SER A 43 1.50 15.70 21.34
C SER A 43 0.46 14.78 21.99
N LEU A 44 0.45 13.50 21.64
CA LEU A 44 -0.41 12.49 22.27
C LEU A 44 0.15 12.01 23.62
N SER A 45 1.48 11.99 23.76
CA SER A 45 2.20 11.63 24.98
C SER A 45 2.16 12.73 26.06
N ASP A 46 2.20 14.01 25.67
CA ASP A 46 2.26 15.14 26.61
C ASP A 46 0.88 15.49 27.23
N HIS A 47 -0.23 15.10 26.58
CA HIS A 47 -1.59 15.42 27.05
C HIS A 47 -2.50 14.17 27.14
N PRO A 48 -2.26 13.26 28.11
CA PRO A 48 -3.07 12.06 28.30
C PRO A 48 -4.50 12.34 28.77
N THR A 49 -4.79 13.53 29.31
CA THR A 49 -6.11 13.95 29.83
C THR A 49 -6.93 14.84 28.87
N SER A 50 -6.38 15.20 27.70
CA SER A 50 -7.11 16.01 26.70
C SER A 50 -8.35 15.28 26.20
N PRO A 51 -9.51 15.96 26.04
CA PRO A 51 -10.76 15.31 25.63
C PRO A 51 -10.55 14.47 24.37
N SER A 52 -11.09 13.25 24.37
CA SER A 52 -10.91 12.24 23.30
C SER A 52 -11.13 12.83 21.90
N ASN A 53 -12.09 13.75 21.79
CA ASN A 53 -12.45 14.44 20.56
C ASN A 53 -11.34 15.36 20.01
N ARG A 54 -10.52 15.99 20.87
CA ARG A 54 -9.40 16.86 20.44
C ARG A 54 -8.19 16.05 19.95
N ARG A 55 -7.98 14.84 20.48
CA ARG A 55 -6.93 13.91 20.01
C ARG A 55 -7.30 13.25 18.68
N THR A 56 -8.54 12.81 18.51
CA THR A 56 -9.01 12.22 17.25
C THR A 56 -8.99 13.23 16.11
N THR A 57 -9.41 14.47 16.37
CA THR A 57 -9.38 15.57 15.38
C THR A 57 -7.94 15.94 14.99
N LEU A 58 -7.03 16.17 15.95
CA LEU A 58 -5.63 16.48 15.64
C LEU A 58 -4.90 15.34 14.91
N SER A 59 -5.18 14.08 15.29
CA SER A 59 -4.67 12.88 14.61
C SER A 59 -5.23 12.76 13.19
N GLY A 60 -6.52 13.05 13.00
CA GLY A 60 -7.19 13.07 11.70
C GLY A 60 -6.60 14.13 10.76
N SER A 61 -6.48 15.37 11.21
CA SER A 61 -5.95 16.50 10.41
C SER A 61 -4.54 16.23 9.88
N LYS A 62 -3.65 15.68 10.72
CA LYS A 62 -2.27 15.34 10.33
C LYS A 62 -2.22 14.16 9.35
N LYS A 63 -3.14 13.19 9.46
CA LYS A 63 -3.27 12.05 8.53
C LYS A 63 -3.87 12.44 7.17
N VAL A 64 -4.79 13.41 7.13
CA VAL A 64 -5.36 13.93 5.88
C VAL A 64 -4.29 14.64 5.05
N LEU A 65 -3.46 15.48 5.70
CA LEU A 65 -2.36 16.16 5.03
C LEU A 65 -1.37 15.17 4.37
N PHE A 66 -1.14 14.03 5.02
CA PHE A 66 -0.30 12.96 4.51
C PHE A 66 -0.82 12.34 3.20
N ILE A 67 -2.14 12.27 3.02
CA ILE A 67 -2.76 11.71 1.80
C ILE A 67 -2.79 12.77 0.70
N VAL A 68 -3.10 14.03 1.02
CA VAL A 68 -3.32 15.08 0.02
C VAL A 68 -2.01 15.53 -0.65
N LEU A 69 -0.91 15.67 0.10
CA LEU A 69 0.35 16.22 -0.44
C LEU A 69 0.97 15.37 -1.56
N PRO A 70 1.10 14.04 -1.44
CA PRO A 70 1.63 13.21 -2.53
C PRO A 70 0.71 13.22 -3.76
N ILE A 71 -0.61 13.22 -3.57
CA ILE A 71 -1.58 13.26 -4.66
C ILE A 71 -1.44 14.55 -5.45
N GLN A 72 -1.43 15.70 -4.77
CA GLN A 72 -1.24 17.00 -5.41
C GLN A 72 0.09 17.07 -6.17
N PHE A 73 1.16 16.51 -5.60
CA PHE A 73 2.46 16.42 -6.26
C PHE A 73 2.41 15.58 -7.55
N ILE A 74 1.79 14.40 -7.51
CA ILE A 74 1.65 13.51 -8.67
C ILE A 74 0.85 14.19 -9.79
N LEU A 75 -0.27 14.83 -9.44
CA LEU A 75 -1.15 15.49 -10.40
C LEU A 75 -0.50 16.72 -11.01
N LYS A 76 0.19 17.56 -10.20
CA LYS A 76 0.87 18.77 -10.67
C LYS A 76 2.06 18.48 -11.60
N HIS A 77 2.81 17.41 -11.31
CA HIS A 77 4.04 17.10 -12.06
C HIS A 77 3.85 16.13 -13.22
N GLY A 78 2.64 15.60 -13.46
CA GLY A 78 2.39 14.80 -14.66
C GLY A 78 3.24 13.52 -14.75
N LEU A 79 3.64 12.94 -13.61
CA LEU A 79 4.53 11.77 -13.55
C LEU A 79 4.02 10.53 -14.31
N PRO A 80 4.92 9.76 -14.97
CA PRO A 80 4.54 8.53 -15.65
C PRO A 80 4.08 7.44 -14.65
N PRO A 81 3.27 6.46 -15.08
CA PRO A 81 2.63 5.48 -14.19
C PRO A 81 3.59 4.74 -13.25
N ALA A 82 4.76 4.30 -13.75
CA ALA A 82 5.74 3.59 -12.94
C ALA A 82 6.33 4.45 -11.81
N SER A 83 6.64 5.72 -12.09
CA SER A 83 7.13 6.66 -11.06
C SER A 83 6.04 6.99 -10.05
N THR A 84 4.79 7.12 -10.51
CA THR A 84 3.63 7.30 -9.63
C THR A 84 3.42 6.10 -8.71
N ALA A 85 3.60 4.87 -9.23
CA ALA A 85 3.47 3.65 -8.44
C ALA A 85 4.48 3.62 -7.29
N ILE A 86 5.74 4.00 -7.53
CA ILE A 86 6.77 4.10 -6.48
C ILE A 86 6.33 5.05 -5.37
N ILE A 87 5.82 6.23 -5.73
CA ILE A 87 5.37 7.23 -4.75
C ILE A 87 4.13 6.72 -3.99
N ALA A 88 3.16 6.13 -4.69
CA ALA A 88 1.93 5.61 -4.09
C ALA A 88 2.21 4.45 -3.12
N PHE A 89 3.05 3.49 -3.51
CA PHE A 89 3.43 2.39 -2.62
C PHE A 89 4.21 2.87 -1.40
N GLU A 90 5.13 3.82 -1.58
CA GLU A 90 5.81 4.40 -0.43
C GLU A 90 4.84 5.13 0.48
N GLN A 91 3.94 5.94 -0.08
CA GLN A 91 2.93 6.65 0.69
C GLN A 91 2.13 5.67 1.55
N VAL A 92 1.61 4.59 0.97
CA VAL A 92 0.85 3.58 1.72
C VAL A 92 1.72 2.94 2.80
N ARG A 93 2.98 2.58 2.49
CA ARG A 93 3.92 2.01 3.48
C ARG A 93 4.14 2.96 4.66
N MET A 94 4.38 4.23 4.37
CA MET A 94 4.66 5.27 5.36
C MET A 94 3.45 5.53 6.25
N PHE A 95 2.24 5.53 5.68
CA PHE A 95 1.00 5.61 6.43
C PHE A 95 0.83 4.45 7.41
N MET A 96 1.03 3.22 6.94
CA MET A 96 0.90 2.03 7.77
C MET A 96 1.89 2.06 8.93
N LYS A 97 3.14 2.47 8.67
CA LYS A 97 4.17 2.62 9.70
C LYS A 97 3.86 3.73 10.69
N SER A 98 3.47 4.92 10.24
CA SER A 98 3.13 6.01 11.18
C SER A 98 1.95 5.64 12.05
N HIS A 99 0.93 4.97 11.49
CA HIS A 99 -0.20 4.44 12.24
C HIS A 99 0.25 3.44 13.31
N ALA A 100 1.07 2.45 12.91
CA ALA A 100 1.60 1.43 13.81
C ALA A 100 2.39 2.05 14.97
N PHE A 101 3.23 3.03 14.66
CA PHE A 101 4.02 3.75 15.66
C PHE A 101 3.13 4.53 16.63
N VAL A 102 2.24 5.41 16.14
CA VAL A 102 1.35 6.20 16.99
C VAL A 102 0.49 5.31 17.89
N ARG A 103 -0.06 4.23 17.33
CA ARG A 103 -0.91 3.29 18.07
C ARG A 103 -0.17 2.53 19.16
N SER A 104 1.06 2.08 18.88
CA SER A 104 1.91 1.42 19.87
C SER A 104 2.34 2.40 20.97
N SER A 105 2.69 3.64 20.61
CA SER A 105 3.02 4.72 21.55
C SER A 105 1.89 5.06 22.51
N GLU A 106 0.65 5.17 22.00
CA GLU A 106 -0.56 5.40 22.81
C GLU A 106 -0.80 4.28 23.82
N ASN A 107 -0.62 3.02 23.41
CA ASN A 107 -0.75 1.88 24.32
C ASN A 107 0.32 1.87 25.42
N SER A 108 1.57 2.16 25.07
CA SER A 108 2.66 2.22 26.04
C SER A 108 2.43 3.32 27.07
N SER A 109 2.04 4.54 26.64
CA SER A 109 1.68 5.64 27.54
C SER A 109 0.53 5.27 28.48
N ASN A 110 -0.56 4.68 27.98
CA ASN A 110 -1.69 4.26 28.81
C ASN A 110 -1.30 3.17 29.84
N ASN A 111 -0.43 2.24 29.47
CA ASN A 111 0.05 1.20 30.36
C ASN A 111 0.97 1.76 31.45
N SER A 112 1.87 2.70 31.10
CA SER A 112 2.73 3.39 32.06
C SER A 112 1.92 4.14 33.11
N HIS A 113 0.87 4.87 32.70
CA HIS A 113 -0.02 5.56 33.63
C HIS A 113 -0.81 4.61 34.55
N LYS A 114 -1.14 3.40 34.07
CA LYS A 114 -1.82 2.39 34.90
C LYS A 114 -0.88 1.67 35.87
N ALA A 115 0.40 1.58 35.52
CA ALA A 115 1.44 0.99 36.35
C ALA A 115 1.95 1.94 37.45
N GLU A 116 1.53 3.21 37.42
CA GLU A 116 1.98 4.24 38.35
C GLU A 116 1.24 4.17 39.70
N PHE A 117 1.60 3.17 40.50
CA PHE A 117 1.61 3.23 41.97
C PHE A 117 3.05 3.25 42.53
N ASP A 118 4.07 3.05 41.68
CA ASP A 118 5.49 3.17 42.03
C ASP A 118 6.29 3.79 40.85
N LYS A 119 6.58 5.09 40.95
CA LYS A 119 7.43 5.96 40.10
C LYS A 119 6.92 6.38 38.70
N PRO A 120 6.98 7.69 38.36
CA PRO A 120 6.72 8.19 37.01
C PRO A 120 7.89 7.86 36.11
N GLN A 121 7.78 6.84 35.28
CA GLN A 121 8.67 6.69 34.12
C GLN A 121 7.91 7.10 32.87
N GLN A 122 8.02 8.39 32.52
CA GLN A 122 7.43 8.93 31.31
C GLN A 122 8.16 8.37 30.09
N TRP A 123 7.46 7.55 29.31
CA TRP A 123 7.97 6.93 28.11
C TRP A 123 7.96 7.94 26.95
N TYR A 124 9.13 8.26 26.40
CA TYR A 124 9.27 9.07 25.19
C TYR A 124 9.84 8.22 24.06
N PRO A 125 9.25 8.26 22.86
CA PRO A 125 9.81 7.56 21.73
C PRO A 125 11.08 8.27 21.24
N ASP A 126 12.20 7.55 21.25
CA ASP A 126 13.46 8.06 20.72
C ASP A 126 13.43 8.13 19.17
N PHE A 127 13.97 9.22 18.61
CA PHE A 127 14.01 9.47 17.17
C PHE A 127 14.75 8.37 16.41
N SER A 128 15.86 7.89 16.98
CA SER A 128 16.70 6.85 16.39
C SER A 128 15.92 5.55 16.18
N HIS A 129 15.11 5.17 17.17
CA HIS A 129 14.29 3.97 17.12
C HIS A 129 13.18 4.05 16.07
N TYR A 130 12.53 5.22 15.95
CA TYR A 130 11.54 5.44 14.89
C TYR A 130 12.17 5.41 13.49
N LEU A 131 13.35 6.01 13.33
CA LEU A 131 14.08 5.99 12.05
C LEU A 131 14.48 4.57 11.66
N TYR A 132 14.94 3.75 12.60
CA TYR A 132 15.23 2.33 12.36
C TYR A 132 13.97 1.58 11.90
N PHE A 133 12.84 1.77 12.58
CA PHE A 133 11.57 1.16 12.19
C PHE A 133 11.12 1.58 10.79
N LEU A 134 11.38 2.82 10.38
CA LEU A 134 11.04 3.33 9.05
C LEU A 134 11.65 2.52 7.91
N PHE A 135 12.87 2.00 8.12
CA PHE A 135 13.60 1.18 7.14
C PHE A 135 13.50 -0.33 7.40
N ALA A 136 13.05 -0.76 8.60
CA ALA A 136 12.87 -2.16 8.91
C ALA A 136 11.79 -2.80 7.99
N PRO A 137 11.96 -4.05 7.51
CA PRO A 137 11.01 -4.71 6.61
C PRO A 137 9.82 -5.32 7.38
N THR A 138 9.20 -4.53 8.26
CA THR A 138 8.05 -4.89 9.10
C THR A 138 7.13 -3.67 9.23
N LEU A 139 5.84 -3.93 9.45
CA LEU A 139 4.83 -2.90 9.69
C LEU A 139 4.37 -2.85 11.15
N ILE A 140 4.88 -3.73 12.01
CA ILE A 140 4.57 -3.74 13.44
C ILE A 140 5.69 -3.03 14.18
N TYR A 141 5.35 -1.97 14.93
CA TYR A 141 6.32 -1.26 15.76
C TYR A 141 6.62 -2.02 17.06
N ARG A 142 7.91 -2.16 17.38
CA ARG A 142 8.46 -2.70 18.64
C ARG A 142 9.64 -1.83 19.07
N ASP A 143 9.85 -1.68 20.37
CA ASP A 143 10.98 -0.92 20.92
C ASP A 143 12.32 -1.61 20.61
N SER A 144 12.35 -2.94 20.64
CA SER A 144 13.51 -3.74 20.26
C SER A 144 13.13 -4.80 19.22
N TYR A 145 13.99 -4.95 18.21
CA TYR A 145 13.88 -6.00 17.20
C TYR A 145 15.03 -7.00 17.37
N PRO A 146 14.81 -8.29 17.10
CA PRO A 146 15.90 -9.28 17.11
C PRO A 146 16.94 -8.89 16.04
N ARG A 147 18.20 -8.76 16.45
CA ARG A 147 19.32 -8.39 15.59
C ARG A 147 20.33 -9.54 15.51
N THR A 148 20.96 -9.69 14.36
CA THR A 148 22.11 -10.59 14.20
C THR A 148 23.39 -9.91 14.67
N ASN A 149 24.34 -10.68 15.22
CA ASN A 149 25.59 -10.13 15.76
C ASN A 149 26.50 -9.48 14.70
N SER A 150 26.42 -9.90 13.43
CA SER A 150 27.22 -9.35 12.33
C SER A 150 26.42 -9.22 11.03
N ILE A 151 26.85 -8.31 10.15
CA ILE A 151 26.27 -8.10 8.82
C ILE A 151 27.01 -8.99 7.82
N ARG A 152 26.29 -9.94 7.21
CA ARG A 152 26.82 -10.80 6.14
C ARG A 152 26.80 -10.07 4.80
N TRP A 153 27.82 -9.24 4.53
CA TRP A 153 27.89 -8.42 3.31
C TRP A 153 27.83 -9.19 1.99
N SER A 154 28.40 -10.41 1.95
CA SER A 154 28.27 -11.29 0.79
C SER A 154 26.79 -11.64 0.51
N TYR A 155 26.03 -12.01 1.55
CA TYR A 155 24.59 -12.25 1.42
C TYR A 155 23.82 -10.98 1.04
N VAL A 156 24.19 -9.80 1.56
CA VAL A 156 23.57 -8.53 1.17
C VAL A 156 23.84 -8.23 -0.31
N ALA A 157 25.09 -8.37 -0.76
CA ALA A 157 25.48 -8.18 -2.14
C ALA A 157 24.75 -9.18 -3.05
N THR A 158 24.72 -10.47 -2.72
CA THR A 158 23.99 -11.50 -3.47
C THR A 158 22.50 -11.17 -3.56
N ASN A 159 21.84 -10.74 -2.47
CA ASN A 159 20.44 -10.32 -2.54
C ASN A 159 20.26 -9.04 -3.37
N LEU A 160 21.18 -8.08 -3.32
CA LEU A 160 21.11 -6.85 -4.11
C LEU A 160 21.29 -7.16 -5.61
N PHE A 161 22.22 -8.06 -5.95
CA PHE A 161 22.38 -8.62 -7.28
C PHE A 161 21.17 -9.48 -7.69
N GLN A 162 20.53 -10.19 -6.77
CA GLN A 162 19.27 -10.90 -7.04
C GLN A 162 18.11 -9.93 -7.23
N VAL A 163 18.06 -8.78 -6.57
CA VAL A 163 17.02 -7.76 -6.81
C VAL A 163 17.26 -7.08 -8.15
N ALA A 164 18.48 -6.63 -8.45
CA ALA A 164 18.84 -6.13 -9.77
C ALA A 164 18.59 -7.20 -10.84
N GLY A 165 18.96 -8.44 -10.52
CA GLY A 165 18.71 -9.65 -11.27
C GLY A 165 17.23 -9.86 -11.51
N CYS A 166 16.36 -9.83 -10.50
CA CYS A 166 14.90 -10.00 -10.59
C CYS A 166 14.21 -8.84 -11.32
N VAL A 167 14.73 -7.62 -11.21
CA VAL A 167 14.24 -6.51 -12.06
C VAL A 167 14.55 -6.81 -13.53
N LEU A 168 15.72 -7.38 -13.83
CA LEU A 168 16.11 -7.80 -15.19
C LEU A 168 15.51 -9.16 -15.63
N LEU A 169 15.25 -10.09 -14.70
CA LEU A 169 14.71 -11.44 -14.86
C LEU A 169 13.18 -11.46 -14.73
N SER A 170 12.53 -10.40 -14.25
CA SER A 170 11.07 -10.24 -14.39
C SER A 170 10.64 -10.20 -15.87
N TYR A 171 11.60 -9.94 -16.76
CA TYR A 171 11.49 -10.13 -18.20
C TYR A 171 11.73 -11.59 -18.67
N TYR A 172 12.35 -12.46 -17.88
CA TYR A 172 12.79 -13.82 -18.30
C TYR A 172 12.62 -15.00 -17.31
N MET A 173 11.85 -14.85 -16.22
CA MET A 173 11.51 -15.91 -15.26
C MET A 173 12.69 -16.36 -14.37
N LEU A 174 12.58 -16.19 -13.04
CA LEU A 174 12.68 -17.26 -12.02
C LEU A 174 13.15 -16.79 -10.63
N ARG A 175 12.53 -17.50 -9.65
CA ARG A 175 12.98 -18.12 -8.38
C ARG A 175 13.84 -17.36 -7.37
N PHE A 176 13.34 -17.41 -6.13
CA PHE A 176 13.77 -16.68 -4.94
C PHE A 176 14.31 -17.58 -3.82
N GLY A 177 15.14 -16.97 -2.96
CA GLY A 177 15.55 -17.46 -1.65
C GLY A 177 14.81 -16.77 -0.49
N ASP A 178 14.77 -17.46 0.66
CA ASP A 178 13.76 -17.30 1.70
C ASP A 178 14.12 -16.29 2.81
N ARG A 179 13.18 -15.41 3.11
CA ARG A 179 13.00 -14.67 4.37
C ARG A 179 11.48 -14.69 4.60
N LEU A 180 11.02 -14.95 5.83
CA LEU A 180 9.62 -15.26 6.18
C LEU A 180 8.62 -14.08 6.01
N PHE A 181 8.62 -13.43 4.85
CA PHE A 181 7.66 -12.40 4.44
C PHE A 181 6.36 -13.00 3.90
N TYR A 182 6.47 -14.23 3.40
CA TYR A 182 5.38 -15.09 2.95
C TYR A 182 5.58 -16.48 3.57
N LYS A 183 4.50 -17.27 3.62
CA LYS A 183 4.56 -18.71 3.91
C LYS A 183 4.20 -19.47 2.63
N ASP A 184 4.08 -20.79 2.69
CA ASP A 184 3.74 -21.67 1.55
C ASP A 184 2.30 -21.47 1.04
N TRP A 185 2.00 -20.27 0.56
CA TRP A 185 0.67 -19.85 0.11
C TRP A 185 0.22 -20.64 -1.12
N TRP A 186 1.16 -21.13 -1.93
CA TRP A 186 0.91 -21.97 -3.10
C TRP A 186 0.30 -23.34 -2.76
N ASN A 187 0.50 -23.85 -1.55
CA ASN A 187 -0.07 -25.10 -1.06
C ASN A 187 -1.40 -24.91 -0.32
N SER A 188 -1.98 -23.70 -0.32
CA SER A 188 -3.23 -23.42 0.37
C SER A 188 -4.42 -24.14 -0.27
N THR A 189 -5.28 -24.77 0.55
CA THR A 189 -6.56 -25.37 0.11
C THR A 189 -7.77 -24.49 0.43
N THR A 190 -7.59 -23.38 1.15
CA THR A 190 -8.66 -22.43 1.46
C THR A 190 -8.20 -21.00 1.19
N PHE A 191 -9.13 -20.14 0.75
CA PHE A 191 -8.86 -18.72 0.57
C PHE A 191 -8.47 -18.03 1.88
N SER A 192 -9.06 -18.45 3.01
CA SER A 192 -8.67 -17.92 4.31
C SER A 192 -7.19 -18.18 4.63
N THR A 193 -6.63 -19.34 4.28
CA THR A 193 -5.21 -19.60 4.49
C THR A 193 -4.36 -18.79 3.50
N TRP A 194 -4.77 -18.73 2.23
CA TRP A 194 -4.07 -17.98 1.20
C TRP A 194 -3.89 -16.49 1.55
N TYR A 195 -4.95 -15.81 2.00
CA TYR A 195 -4.90 -14.40 2.42
C TYR A 195 -3.95 -14.14 3.60
N ARG A 196 -3.72 -15.13 4.47
CA ARG A 196 -2.85 -15.02 5.65
C ARG A 196 -1.38 -15.27 5.33
N THR A 197 -1.09 -15.99 4.25
CA THR A 197 0.24 -16.51 3.93
C THR A 197 0.92 -15.80 2.77
N TRP A 198 0.15 -15.20 1.86
CA TRP A 198 0.69 -14.49 0.67
C TRP A 198 1.57 -13.28 1.05
N ASN A 199 1.08 -12.41 1.92
CA ASN A 199 1.81 -11.24 2.41
C ASN A 199 1.57 -11.10 3.91
N VAL A 200 2.39 -11.82 4.68
CA VAL A 200 2.27 -11.91 6.14
C VAL A 200 2.43 -10.51 6.76
N VAL A 201 3.31 -9.68 6.21
CA VAL A 201 3.60 -8.34 6.74
C VAL A 201 2.37 -7.42 6.71
N VAL A 202 1.65 -7.38 5.59
CA VAL A 202 0.42 -6.58 5.46
C VAL A 202 -0.72 -7.23 6.23
N HIS A 203 -0.84 -8.55 6.16
CA HIS A 203 -1.85 -9.30 6.89
C HIS A 203 -1.77 -9.02 8.40
N ASP A 204 -0.58 -9.10 9.00
CA ASP A 204 -0.40 -8.91 10.44
C ASP A 204 -0.70 -7.47 10.85
N TRP A 205 -0.38 -6.48 10.01
CA TRP A 205 -0.76 -5.09 10.26
C TRP A 205 -2.29 -4.91 10.26
N LEU A 206 -2.98 -5.45 9.25
CA LEU A 206 -4.45 -5.41 9.16
C LEU A 206 -5.09 -6.13 10.35
N TYR A 207 -4.55 -7.27 10.76
CA TYR A 207 -5.06 -8.03 11.89
C TYR A 207 -4.88 -7.29 13.22
N ILE A 208 -3.67 -6.78 13.49
CA ILE A 208 -3.32 -6.18 14.78
C ILE A 208 -3.97 -4.81 14.95
N TYR A 209 -3.90 -3.96 13.94
CA TYR A 209 -4.23 -2.54 14.07
C TYR A 209 -5.63 -2.19 13.58
N LEU A 210 -6.27 -3.03 12.75
CA LEU A 210 -7.65 -2.79 12.32
C LEU A 210 -8.57 -3.82 12.94
N TYR A 211 -8.39 -5.12 12.63
CA TYR A 211 -9.36 -6.14 13.04
C TYR A 211 -9.50 -6.22 14.57
N ARG A 212 -8.38 -6.31 15.30
CA ARG A 212 -8.39 -6.37 16.78
C ARG A 212 -8.92 -5.08 17.40
N ASP A 213 -8.59 -3.92 16.85
CA ASP A 213 -9.08 -2.64 17.37
C ASP A 213 -10.58 -2.47 17.12
N LEU A 214 -11.08 -2.81 15.93
CA LEU A 214 -12.52 -2.84 15.62
C LEU A 214 -13.29 -3.77 16.56
N GLN A 215 -12.75 -4.96 16.84
CA GLN A 215 -13.33 -5.89 17.80
C GLN A 215 -13.31 -5.35 19.23
N ARG A 216 -12.28 -4.60 19.61
CA ARG A 216 -12.18 -3.96 20.93
C ARG A 216 -13.17 -2.81 21.09
N PHE A 217 -13.38 -2.00 20.05
CA PHE A 217 -14.33 -0.89 20.07
C PHE A 217 -15.79 -1.35 19.98
N ALA A 218 -16.06 -2.45 19.28
CA ALA A 218 -17.40 -2.98 19.07
C ALA A 218 -17.50 -4.47 19.42
N PRO A 219 -17.35 -4.85 20.72
CA PRO A 219 -17.29 -6.26 21.14
C PRO A 219 -18.62 -7.01 20.90
N HIS A 220 -19.75 -6.30 20.90
CA HIS A 220 -21.07 -6.89 20.65
C HIS A 220 -21.40 -7.06 19.15
N ARG A 221 -20.55 -6.56 18.24
CA ARG A 221 -20.77 -6.72 16.80
C ARG A 221 -20.15 -8.01 16.27
N SER A 222 -20.74 -8.54 15.19
CA SER A 222 -20.31 -9.80 14.60
C SER A 222 -18.85 -9.74 14.14
N ARG A 223 -18.10 -10.83 14.40
CA ARG A 223 -16.72 -10.99 13.92
C ARG A 223 -16.63 -10.90 12.39
N GLN A 224 -17.69 -11.34 11.71
CA GLN A 224 -17.82 -11.24 10.26
C GLN A 224 -17.88 -9.78 9.80
N LEU A 225 -18.64 -8.92 10.47
CA LEU A 225 -18.68 -7.50 10.11
C LEU A 225 -17.30 -6.84 10.26
N ALA A 226 -16.57 -7.13 11.34
CA ALA A 226 -15.21 -6.61 11.50
C ALA A 226 -14.28 -7.10 10.39
N ALA A 227 -14.38 -8.38 10.00
CA ALA A 227 -13.62 -8.92 8.88
C ALA A 227 -14.01 -8.23 7.55
N ALA A 228 -15.30 -8.02 7.29
CA ALA A 228 -15.78 -7.31 6.10
C ALA A 228 -15.19 -5.90 5.99
N VAL A 229 -15.20 -5.14 7.10
CA VAL A 229 -14.62 -3.79 7.16
C VAL A 229 -13.12 -3.82 6.81
N VAL A 230 -12.36 -4.77 7.36
CA VAL A 230 -10.93 -4.91 7.03
C VAL A 230 -10.72 -5.25 5.56
N PHE A 231 -11.52 -6.17 5.01
CA PHE A 231 -11.45 -6.55 3.60
C PHE A 231 -11.79 -5.38 2.66
N TRP A 232 -12.85 -4.63 2.96
CA TRP A 232 -13.26 -3.47 2.17
C TRP A 232 -12.23 -2.36 2.22
N LEU A 233 -11.66 -2.07 3.40
CA LEU A 233 -10.61 -1.07 3.51
C LEU A 233 -9.36 -1.49 2.73
N SER A 234 -9.00 -2.78 2.79
CA SER A 234 -7.89 -3.31 1.99
C SER A 234 -8.17 -3.14 0.49
N ALA A 235 -9.38 -3.51 0.02
CA ALA A 235 -9.79 -3.35 -1.37
C ALA A 235 -9.72 -1.88 -1.83
N ALA A 236 -10.23 -0.96 -0.99
CA ALA A 236 -10.22 0.47 -1.28
C ALA A 236 -8.80 1.05 -1.39
N VAL A 237 -7.87 0.61 -0.56
CA VAL A 237 -6.46 1.03 -0.64
C VAL A 237 -5.79 0.51 -1.92
N HIS A 238 -6.07 -0.72 -2.33
CA HIS A 238 -5.52 -1.23 -3.59
C HIS A 238 -6.10 -0.46 -4.80
N GLU A 239 -7.41 -0.21 -4.81
CA GLU A 239 -8.06 0.60 -5.84
C GLU A 239 -7.50 2.03 -5.87
N TYR A 240 -7.29 2.65 -4.70
CA TYR A 240 -6.65 3.96 -4.58
C TYR A 240 -5.28 4.01 -5.26
N VAL A 241 -4.43 2.98 -5.04
CA VAL A 241 -3.13 2.91 -5.70
C VAL A 241 -3.28 2.82 -7.22
N LEU A 242 -4.21 2.00 -7.71
CA LEU A 242 -4.48 1.89 -9.16
C LEU A 242 -5.00 3.21 -9.74
N ILE A 243 -5.93 3.89 -9.06
CA ILE A 243 -6.45 5.20 -9.47
C ILE A 243 -5.33 6.22 -9.60
N LEU A 244 -4.40 6.27 -8.63
CA LEU A 244 -3.27 7.19 -8.72
C LEU A 244 -2.33 6.86 -9.88
N VAL A 245 -2.01 5.58 -10.06
CA VAL A 245 -1.07 5.12 -11.10
C VAL A 245 -1.64 5.32 -12.49
N LEU A 246 -2.91 4.97 -12.69
CA LEU A 246 -3.58 4.97 -14.00
C LEU A 246 -4.31 6.29 -14.29
N ARG A 247 -4.60 7.11 -13.28
CA ARG A 247 -5.26 8.43 -13.36
C ARG A 247 -6.70 8.41 -13.86
N PHE A 248 -7.35 7.26 -13.75
CA PHE A 248 -8.77 7.11 -13.98
C PHE A 248 -9.38 6.21 -12.92
N VAL A 249 -10.69 6.34 -12.73
CA VAL A 249 -11.42 5.51 -11.79
C VAL A 249 -12.06 4.36 -12.54
N TYR A 250 -11.66 3.14 -12.22
CA TYR A 250 -12.24 1.94 -12.78
C TYR A 250 -12.25 0.83 -11.73
N PRO A 251 -13.30 0.76 -10.88
CA PRO A 251 -13.30 0.05 -9.60
C PRO A 251 -13.44 -1.48 -9.71
N VAL A 252 -12.85 -2.07 -10.74
CA VAL A 252 -12.91 -3.49 -11.03
C VAL A 252 -12.23 -4.30 -9.92
N LEU A 253 -11.03 -3.89 -9.49
CA LEU A 253 -10.32 -4.57 -8.41
C LEU A 253 -11.13 -4.50 -7.10
N PHE A 254 -11.69 -3.34 -6.78
CA PHE A 254 -12.55 -3.20 -5.60
C PHE A 254 -13.72 -4.19 -5.64
N VAL A 255 -14.42 -4.29 -6.78
CA VAL A 255 -15.57 -5.19 -6.92
C VAL A 255 -15.15 -6.66 -6.77
N PHE A 256 -14.12 -7.09 -7.49
CA PHE A 256 -13.64 -8.48 -7.42
C PHE A 256 -13.12 -8.84 -6.03
N PHE A 257 -12.33 -7.98 -5.41
CA PHE A 257 -11.71 -8.27 -4.12
C PHE A 257 -12.72 -8.20 -2.96
N ALA A 258 -13.58 -7.17 -2.94
CA ALA A 258 -14.51 -6.93 -1.82
C ALA A 258 -15.76 -7.80 -1.88
N PHE A 259 -16.32 -8.07 -3.06
CA PHE A 259 -17.58 -8.80 -3.21
C PHE A 259 -17.40 -10.24 -3.66
N ALA A 260 -16.51 -10.53 -4.61
CA ALA A 260 -16.24 -11.90 -5.00
C ALA A 260 -15.30 -12.59 -3.99
N GLY A 261 -14.20 -11.95 -3.59
CA GLY A 261 -13.19 -12.51 -2.70
C GLY A 261 -13.64 -12.77 -1.25
N TYR A 262 -14.44 -11.86 -0.67
CA TYR A 262 -14.83 -11.96 0.75
C TYR A 262 -15.68 -13.20 1.09
N PRO A 263 -16.74 -13.55 0.34
CA PRO A 263 -17.50 -14.77 0.59
C PRO A 263 -16.64 -16.04 0.53
N PHE A 264 -15.63 -16.10 -0.35
CA PHE A 264 -14.76 -17.27 -0.50
C PHE A 264 -13.93 -17.59 0.74
N ILE A 265 -13.77 -16.66 1.68
CA ILE A 265 -13.06 -16.90 2.96
C ILE A 265 -13.79 -17.93 3.81
N TYR A 266 -15.12 -17.99 3.73
CA TYR A 266 -15.95 -18.90 4.51
C TYR A 266 -16.05 -20.30 3.89
N VAL A 267 -15.60 -20.46 2.65
CA VAL A 267 -15.60 -21.73 1.95
C VAL A 267 -14.47 -22.61 2.49
N LYS A 268 -14.84 -23.79 3.00
CA LYS A 268 -13.91 -24.76 3.56
C LYS A 268 -13.55 -25.81 2.50
N GLY A 269 -12.24 -25.94 2.26
CA GLY A 269 -11.68 -26.92 1.33
C GLY A 269 -10.60 -27.76 2.00
N SER A 270 -10.75 -29.08 1.95
CA SER A 270 -9.84 -30.04 2.60
C SER A 270 -9.03 -30.90 1.61
N CYS A 271 -9.50 -31.08 0.37
CA CYS A 271 -8.86 -31.94 -0.63
C CYS A 271 -7.91 -31.17 -1.56
N ARG A 272 -7.03 -31.91 -2.25
CA ARG A 272 -6.08 -31.35 -3.23
C ARG A 272 -6.78 -30.64 -4.40
N GLY A 273 -8.00 -31.05 -4.74
CA GLY A 273 -8.84 -30.37 -5.75
C GLY A 273 -9.12 -28.90 -5.42
N TRP A 274 -9.23 -28.55 -4.13
CA TRP A 274 -9.40 -27.16 -3.70
C TRP A 274 -8.18 -26.29 -3.98
N ASN A 275 -6.96 -26.87 -3.94
CA ASN A 275 -5.76 -26.14 -4.32
C ASN A 275 -5.79 -25.78 -5.82
N VAL A 276 -6.13 -26.74 -6.68
CA VAL A 276 -6.31 -26.51 -8.12
C VAL A 276 -7.40 -25.47 -8.38
N PHE A 277 -8.51 -25.56 -7.67
CA PHE A 277 -9.61 -24.59 -7.76
C PHE A 277 -9.17 -23.16 -7.42
N ILE A 278 -8.39 -22.98 -6.33
CA ILE A 278 -7.81 -21.68 -5.96
C ILE A 278 -6.90 -21.16 -7.07
N TRP A 279 -6.03 -22.00 -7.63
CA TRP A 279 -5.15 -21.60 -8.74
C TRP A 279 -5.92 -21.14 -9.97
N VAL A 280 -6.96 -21.89 -10.37
CA VAL A 280 -7.83 -21.51 -11.50
C VAL A 280 -8.50 -20.16 -11.24
N LEU A 281 -9.08 -19.95 -10.05
CA LEU A 281 -9.70 -18.67 -9.69
C LEU A 281 -8.70 -17.52 -9.63
N LEU A 282 -7.49 -17.75 -9.12
CA LEU A 282 -6.43 -16.74 -9.12
C LEU A 282 -6.01 -16.37 -10.55
N PHE A 283 -5.79 -17.34 -11.44
CA PHE A 283 -5.43 -17.05 -12.83
C PHE A 283 -6.54 -16.30 -13.57
N ILE A 284 -7.80 -16.70 -13.39
CA ILE A 284 -8.94 -16.00 -13.99
C ILE A 284 -9.02 -14.57 -13.44
N GLY A 285 -8.95 -14.38 -12.13
CA GLY A 285 -9.03 -13.06 -11.51
C GLY A 285 -7.90 -12.14 -11.98
N TRP A 286 -6.65 -12.63 -11.98
CA TRP A 286 -5.50 -11.84 -12.44
C TRP A 286 -5.58 -11.53 -13.93
N GLY A 287 -5.98 -12.50 -14.75
CA GLY A 287 -6.20 -12.31 -16.19
C GLY A 287 -7.27 -11.25 -16.47
N GLN A 288 -8.43 -11.35 -15.82
CA GLN A 288 -9.52 -10.37 -15.96
C GLN A 288 -9.06 -8.96 -15.58
N MET A 289 -8.37 -8.78 -14.46
CA MET A 289 -7.85 -7.48 -14.05
C MET A 289 -6.86 -6.91 -15.06
N MET A 290 -5.88 -7.70 -15.50
CA MET A 290 -4.89 -7.25 -16.48
C MET A 290 -5.54 -6.84 -17.80
N CYS A 291 -6.49 -7.63 -18.30
CA CYS A 291 -7.23 -7.31 -19.52
C CYS A 291 -8.07 -6.04 -19.36
N LEU A 292 -8.90 -5.95 -18.31
CA LEU A 292 -9.85 -4.86 -18.11
C LEU A 292 -9.15 -3.51 -17.91
N TYR A 293 -8.11 -3.44 -17.07
CA TYR A 293 -7.34 -2.20 -16.90
C TYR A 293 -6.54 -1.83 -18.15
N SER A 294 -6.00 -2.81 -18.88
CA SER A 294 -5.27 -2.55 -20.13
C SER A 294 -6.21 -2.02 -21.22
N MET A 295 -7.37 -2.64 -21.40
CA MET A 295 -8.38 -2.19 -22.36
C MET A 295 -8.81 -0.74 -22.07
N GLU A 296 -9.11 -0.41 -20.81
CA GLU A 296 -9.48 0.95 -20.42
C GLU A 296 -8.34 1.95 -20.66
N TRP A 297 -7.10 1.57 -20.32
CA TRP A 297 -5.92 2.40 -20.57
C TRP A 297 -5.69 2.70 -22.05
N TYR A 298 -5.85 1.69 -22.93
CA TYR A 298 -5.71 1.89 -24.37
C TYR A 298 -6.91 2.61 -24.99
N ALA A 299 -8.12 2.36 -24.50
CA ALA A 299 -9.32 3.07 -24.94
C ALA A 299 -9.19 4.59 -24.70
N ARG A 300 -8.70 5.00 -23.52
CA ARG A 300 -8.46 6.42 -23.22
C ARG A 300 -7.42 7.10 -24.11
N LYS A 301 -6.53 6.34 -24.74
CA LYS A 301 -5.53 6.88 -25.68
C LYS A 301 -6.03 6.95 -27.11
N ASN A 302 -6.91 6.04 -27.49
CA ASN A 302 -7.30 5.82 -28.89
C ASN A 302 -8.72 6.32 -29.22
N CYS A 303 -9.55 6.59 -28.20
CA CYS A 303 -10.93 7.02 -28.36
C CYS A 303 -11.11 8.48 -27.93
N GLN A 304 -12.10 9.17 -28.47
CA GLN A 304 -12.44 10.53 -28.03
C GLN A 304 -13.05 10.53 -26.61
N PRO A 305 -12.87 11.62 -25.84
CA PRO A 305 -13.54 11.81 -24.56
C PRO A 305 -15.07 11.77 -24.75
N VAL A 306 -15.80 11.17 -23.80
CA VAL A 306 -17.26 11.00 -23.92
C VAL A 306 -17.98 12.31 -23.66
N PHE A 307 -17.59 13.03 -22.60
CA PHE A 307 -18.24 14.27 -22.16
C PHE A 307 -17.35 15.51 -22.31
N GLY A 308 -16.06 15.34 -22.59
CA GLY A 308 -15.10 16.45 -22.73
C GLY A 308 -14.85 17.21 -21.44
N SER A 309 -15.11 16.60 -20.28
CA SER A 309 -15.05 17.24 -18.96
C SER A 309 -14.36 16.36 -17.92
N TRP A 310 -14.15 16.88 -16.70
CA TRP A 310 -13.54 16.11 -15.60
C TRP A 310 -14.30 14.82 -15.24
N ILE A 311 -15.57 14.72 -15.65
CA ILE A 311 -16.43 13.54 -15.45
C ILE A 311 -15.88 12.33 -16.23
N ASP A 312 -15.13 12.55 -17.32
CA ASP A 312 -14.49 11.49 -18.09
C ASP A 312 -13.48 10.66 -17.27
N VAL A 313 -13.02 11.16 -16.12
CA VAL A 313 -12.20 10.40 -15.16
C VAL A 313 -12.98 9.24 -14.53
N PHE A 314 -14.29 9.40 -14.34
CA PHE A 314 -15.17 8.41 -13.72
C PHE A 314 -15.92 7.54 -14.73
N VAL A 315 -15.97 7.96 -15.99
CA VAL A 315 -16.69 7.24 -17.05
C VAL A 315 -15.73 6.31 -17.81
N PRO A 316 -16.02 5.01 -17.93
CA PRO A 316 -15.17 4.08 -18.66
C PRO A 316 -15.23 4.34 -20.17
N HIS A 317 -14.07 4.59 -20.79
CA HIS A 317 -13.98 4.85 -22.23
C HIS A 317 -14.06 3.57 -23.05
N SER A 318 -13.70 2.42 -22.45
CA SER A 318 -13.76 1.11 -23.09
C SER A 318 -15.16 0.73 -23.56
N TRP A 319 -16.23 1.21 -22.90
CA TRP A 319 -17.61 0.89 -23.25
C TRP A 319 -18.22 1.81 -24.30
N PHE A 320 -17.73 3.05 -24.39
CA PHE A 320 -18.29 4.11 -25.24
C PHE A 320 -17.30 4.59 -26.31
N CYS A 321 -16.29 3.78 -26.63
CA CYS A 321 -15.22 4.15 -27.53
C CYS A 321 -15.76 4.52 -28.92
N ARG A 322 -15.57 5.78 -29.30
CA ARG A 322 -15.67 6.24 -30.68
C ARG A 322 -14.24 6.42 -31.22
N PRO A 323 -13.87 5.76 -32.34
CA PRO A 323 -12.55 5.91 -32.91
C PRO A 323 -12.23 7.38 -33.17
N LEU A 324 -11.03 7.83 -32.83
CA LEU A 324 -10.54 9.13 -33.29
C LEU A 324 -10.62 9.16 -34.82
N ALA A 325 -11.36 10.11 -35.39
CA ALA A 325 -11.29 10.38 -36.82
C ALA A 325 -9.81 10.63 -37.16
N ARG A 326 -9.20 9.75 -37.97
CA ARG A 326 -7.89 10.06 -38.54
C ARG A 326 -8.08 11.34 -39.36
N PRO A 327 -7.16 12.32 -39.29
CA PRO A 327 -7.15 13.36 -40.30
C PRO A 327 -7.10 12.63 -41.65
N MET A 328 -8.10 12.87 -42.50
CA MET A 328 -8.01 12.47 -43.90
C MET A 328 -6.83 13.25 -44.47
N ASP A 329 -5.86 12.53 -45.00
CA ASP A 329 -4.70 13.09 -45.71
C ASP A 329 -5.14 13.99 -46.89
#